data_AF-A0A4P6FN42-F1
#
_entry.id   AF-A0A4P6FN42-F1
#
_cell.length_a   1.000
_cell.length_b   1.000
_cell.length_c   1.000
_cell.angle_alpha   90.00
_cell.angle_beta   90.00
_cell.angle_gamma   90.00
#
_symmetry.space_group_name_H-M   'P 1'
#
loop_
_entity.id
_entity.type
_entity.pdbx_description
1 polymer ?
#
loop_
_entity_poly.entity_id
_entity_poly.type
_entity_poly.pdbx_seq_one_letter_code
_entity_poly.pdbx_strand_id
1 'polypeptide(L)'
;MPADADIRREAALDIGHALCAEALWWDGRCTFTTDDIDSTASGWRTVHRSCGGDLYTGSAGIGLFLARLSAVTGDRVIGRTAIGALTHALLEAGAPDMHRTNGLFVGRVGIALAATQAGQWLGREALLEQARTLALDLASDGCRGFAGSDLMAGLGGGVAGALALARRLDEESLIDWASTLGDALIDRAERTGAGWHWPNRKEPIGLCGLSHGAAGIAWALAELAHATGESRFAEAAAGAITHEQAWFDPKVGNWPDLSPESCDASGRRGFTMSWCHGAPGIALSRIRLWVLTGNAGLRAQAVAAVVTTAERLRSALEAGSGNYSLCHGLAGNAEALIAGSGLIETRDLVETIAMLGIDRFGDDPRSWPAGVDSGSATSPTLMLGLAGTGHFLLRVDDLATPSILLPDCEFGAVSEASEGLADAFRRFTPDTRPEAASADPLPV
;
A
#
# COMPACT_ATOMS: atom_id res chain seq x y z
N MET A 1 -23.05 9.45 12.07
CA MET A 1 -23.52 10.71 12.72
C MET A 1 -22.36 11.34 13.50
N PRO A 2 -22.42 12.63 13.93
CA PRO A 2 -21.33 13.25 14.70
C PRO A 2 -20.90 12.46 15.94
N ALA A 3 -21.85 11.83 16.64
CA ALA A 3 -21.56 10.97 17.80
C ALA A 3 -20.70 9.74 17.44
N ASP A 4 -20.92 9.12 16.27
CA ASP A 4 -20.14 7.95 15.85
C ASP A 4 -18.71 8.33 15.47
N ALA A 5 -18.51 9.56 14.95
CA ALA A 5 -17.18 10.08 14.65
C ALA A 5 -16.37 10.35 15.92
N ASP A 6 -17.03 10.80 17.00
CA ASP A 6 -16.39 10.97 18.30
C ASP A 6 -15.99 9.61 18.90
N ILE A 7 -16.87 8.60 18.81
CA ILE A 7 -16.59 7.22 19.26
C ILE A 7 -15.39 6.62 18.51
N ARG A 8 -15.33 6.77 17.17
CA ARG A 8 -14.19 6.29 16.38
C ARG A 8 -12.89 6.99 16.74
N ARG A 9 -12.94 8.30 16.99
CA ARG A 9 -11.77 9.06 17.44
C ARG A 9 -11.29 8.63 18.82
N GLU A 10 -12.20 8.36 19.74
CA GLU A 10 -11.89 7.83 21.08
C GLU A 10 -11.23 6.45 21.00
N ALA A 11 -11.78 5.52 20.20
CA ALA A 11 -11.16 4.22 19.97
C ALA A 11 -9.76 4.33 19.34
N ALA A 12 -9.55 5.28 18.41
CA ALA A 12 -8.22 5.55 17.85
C ALA A 12 -7.24 6.13 18.89
N LEU A 13 -7.73 6.95 19.82
CA LEU A 13 -6.95 7.47 20.97
C LEU A 13 -6.51 6.35 21.90
N ASP A 14 -7.42 5.44 22.26
CA ASP A 14 -7.10 4.30 23.14
C ASP A 14 -6.04 3.40 22.52
N ILE A 15 -6.14 3.13 21.20
CA ILE A 15 -5.09 2.45 20.43
C ILE A 15 -3.77 3.21 20.50
N GLY A 16 -3.79 4.53 20.27
CA GLY A 16 -2.61 5.38 20.35
C GLY A 16 -1.92 5.36 21.72
N HIS A 17 -2.69 5.39 22.80
CA HIS A 17 -2.19 5.30 24.17
C HIS A 17 -1.63 3.91 24.49
N ALA A 18 -2.28 2.85 24.03
CA ALA A 18 -1.76 1.48 24.17
C ALA A 18 -0.39 1.34 23.50
N LEU A 19 -0.24 1.83 22.26
CA LEU A 19 1.06 1.87 21.58
C LEU A 19 2.09 2.69 22.38
N CYS A 20 1.71 3.87 22.89
CA CYS A 20 2.63 4.68 23.71
C CYS A 20 3.10 3.96 24.98
N ALA A 21 2.25 3.13 25.59
CA ALA A 21 2.60 2.36 26.78
C ALA A 21 3.59 1.21 26.48
N GLU A 22 3.58 0.68 25.26
CA GLU A 22 4.48 -0.40 24.81
C GLU A 22 5.80 0.12 24.21
N ALA A 23 5.92 1.43 23.98
CA ALA A 23 7.10 2.03 23.37
C ALA A 23 8.37 1.84 24.25
N LEU A 24 9.42 1.28 23.65
CA LEU A 24 10.73 1.08 24.27
C LEU A 24 11.63 2.29 23.98
N TRP A 25 11.82 3.14 24.98
CA TRP A 25 12.54 4.40 24.85
C TRP A 25 14.03 4.31 25.17
N TRP A 26 14.84 4.97 24.34
CA TRP A 26 16.27 5.22 24.61
C TRP A 26 16.70 6.49 23.88
N ASP A 27 17.36 7.42 24.57
CA ASP A 27 17.97 8.63 23.99
C ASP A 27 17.09 9.40 22.97
N GLY A 28 15.86 9.75 23.37
CA GLY A 28 14.95 10.54 22.52
C GLY A 28 14.30 9.80 21.35
N ARG A 29 14.60 8.51 21.17
CA ARG A 29 13.98 7.63 20.18
C ARG A 29 13.27 6.45 20.85
N CYS A 30 12.35 5.81 20.13
CA CYS A 30 11.69 4.60 20.59
C CYS A 30 11.44 3.60 19.48
N THR A 31 11.40 2.32 19.83
CA THR A 31 10.93 1.22 18.99
C THR A 31 9.91 0.37 19.76
N PHE A 32 9.43 -0.70 19.15
CA PHE A 32 8.40 -1.60 19.66
C PHE A 32 8.87 -3.05 19.50
N THR A 33 8.17 -3.99 20.13
CA THR A 33 8.35 -5.42 19.85
C THR A 33 7.26 -5.91 18.93
N THR A 34 7.61 -6.76 17.96
CA THR A 34 6.65 -7.40 17.08
C THR A 34 6.95 -8.89 16.91
N ASP A 35 5.93 -9.60 16.45
CA ASP A 35 6.06 -10.97 15.98
C ASP A 35 6.59 -10.95 14.56
N ASP A 36 7.61 -11.77 14.32
CA ASP A 36 8.17 -12.02 13.00
C ASP A 36 8.26 -13.53 12.77
N ILE A 37 8.39 -13.94 11.52
CA ILE A 37 8.50 -15.34 11.14
C ILE A 37 9.93 -15.61 10.69
N ASP A 38 10.66 -16.41 11.46
CA ASP A 38 12.00 -16.84 11.12
C ASP A 38 11.98 -18.18 10.38
N SER A 39 12.76 -18.27 9.30
CA SER A 39 12.92 -19.51 8.55
C SER A 39 13.99 -20.37 9.24
N THR A 40 13.59 -21.48 9.86
CA THR A 40 14.50 -22.43 10.48
C THR A 40 14.63 -23.70 9.64
N ALA A 41 15.66 -24.50 9.87
CA ALA A 41 15.82 -25.81 9.23
C ALA A 41 14.63 -26.77 9.48
N SER A 42 13.83 -26.50 10.52
CA SER A 42 12.62 -27.24 10.90
C SER A 42 11.31 -26.60 10.40
N GLY A 43 11.37 -25.55 9.57
CA GLY A 43 10.22 -24.79 9.10
C GLY A 43 10.13 -23.39 9.70
N TRP A 44 8.97 -22.78 9.59
CA TRP A 44 8.71 -21.42 10.06
C TRP A 44 8.49 -21.38 11.57
N ARG A 45 9.12 -20.42 12.25
CA ARG A 45 8.91 -20.19 13.69
C ARG A 45 8.62 -18.73 13.98
N THR A 46 7.56 -18.48 14.74
CA THR A 46 7.32 -17.15 15.33
C THR A 46 8.46 -16.79 16.27
N VAL A 47 9.08 -15.65 16.04
CA VAL A 47 10.07 -15.02 16.91
C VAL A 47 9.59 -13.63 17.33
N HIS A 48 9.95 -13.22 18.54
CA HIS A 48 9.69 -11.84 19.00
C HIS A 48 10.97 -11.02 18.82
N ARG A 49 10.88 -9.89 18.13
CA ARG A 49 12.02 -8.99 17.89
C ARG A 49 11.63 -7.54 17.98
N SER A 50 12.63 -6.67 18.10
CA SER A 50 12.41 -5.23 17.93
C SER A 50 11.98 -4.93 16.50
N CYS A 51 11.02 -4.01 16.35
CA CYS A 51 10.65 -3.46 15.05
C CYS A 51 11.87 -2.79 14.41
N GLY A 52 12.06 -3.04 13.11
CA GLY A 52 12.98 -2.26 12.28
C GLY A 52 12.41 -0.87 11.98
N GLY A 53 13.01 -0.21 11.00
CA GLY A 53 12.69 1.19 10.68
C GLY A 53 11.57 1.38 9.66
N ASP A 54 11.21 0.35 8.88
CA ASP A 54 10.37 0.50 7.69
C ASP A 54 8.91 0.94 7.95
N LEU A 55 8.18 1.21 6.85
CA LEU A 55 6.80 1.67 6.88
C LEU A 55 5.81 0.52 7.16
N TYR A 56 6.15 -0.71 6.81
CA TYR A 56 5.25 -1.86 6.84
C TYR A 56 5.07 -2.42 8.25
N THR A 57 6.16 -2.92 8.84
CA THR A 57 6.23 -3.51 10.19
C THR A 57 7.15 -2.73 11.13
N GLY A 58 7.80 -1.69 10.63
CA GLY A 58 8.74 -0.89 11.39
C GLY A 58 8.16 0.32 12.13
N SER A 59 9.05 1.03 12.81
CA SER A 59 8.73 2.18 13.64
C SER A 59 8.28 3.40 12.83
N ALA A 60 8.65 3.52 11.54
CA ALA A 60 8.17 4.62 10.70
C ALA A 60 6.65 4.53 10.48
N GLY A 61 6.12 3.32 10.26
CA GLY A 61 4.68 3.14 10.09
C GLY A 61 3.87 3.43 11.35
N ILE A 62 4.37 2.97 12.49
CA ILE A 62 3.76 3.27 13.79
C ILE A 62 3.82 4.78 14.07
N GLY A 63 4.98 5.40 13.83
CA GLY A 63 5.19 6.83 14.00
C GLY A 63 4.30 7.69 13.11
N LEU A 64 4.04 7.26 11.86
CA LEU A 64 3.15 7.96 10.93
C LEU A 64 1.70 8.01 11.44
N PHE A 65 1.17 6.87 11.91
CA PHE A 65 -0.16 6.82 12.52
C PHE A 65 -0.23 7.74 13.75
N LEU A 66 0.71 7.61 14.68
CA LEU A 66 0.73 8.41 15.91
C LEU A 66 0.87 9.91 15.59
N ALA A 67 1.65 10.28 14.57
CA ALA A 67 1.76 11.66 14.13
C ALA A 67 0.42 12.21 13.64
N ARG A 68 -0.31 11.44 12.81
CA ARG A 68 -1.64 11.84 12.35
C ARG A 68 -2.62 11.97 13.51
N LEU A 69 -2.65 11.00 14.40
CA LEU A 69 -3.53 11.00 15.56
C LEU A 69 -3.26 12.21 16.46
N SER A 70 -1.99 12.50 16.76
CA SER A 70 -1.61 13.68 17.56
C SER A 70 -2.00 15.00 16.86
N ALA A 71 -1.89 15.08 15.54
CA ALA A 71 -2.29 16.27 14.79
C ALA A 71 -3.80 16.53 14.86
N VAL A 72 -4.62 15.47 14.89
CA VAL A 72 -6.09 15.59 15.00
C VAL A 72 -6.55 15.82 16.45
N THR A 73 -5.86 15.26 17.44
CA THR A 73 -6.33 15.27 18.85
C THR A 73 -5.61 16.27 19.74
N GLY A 74 -4.42 16.71 19.36
CA GLY A 74 -3.53 17.53 20.19
C GLY A 74 -2.83 16.77 21.31
N ASP A 75 -2.93 15.43 21.36
CA ASP A 75 -2.31 14.63 22.41
C ASP A 75 -0.77 14.69 22.33
N ARG A 76 -0.15 15.16 23.41
CA ARG A 76 1.29 15.40 23.50
C ARG A 76 2.11 14.13 23.75
N VAL A 77 1.54 13.13 24.43
CA VAL A 77 2.21 11.85 24.69
C VAL A 77 2.33 11.11 23.36
N ILE A 78 1.23 11.04 22.62
CA ILE A 78 1.18 10.45 21.28
C ILE A 78 2.13 11.19 20.34
N GLY A 79 2.10 12.53 20.32
CA GLY A 79 3.00 13.32 19.48
C GLY A 79 4.48 13.12 19.80
N ARG A 80 4.82 12.98 21.09
CA ARG A 80 6.19 12.65 21.50
C ARG A 80 6.60 11.27 21.00
N THR A 81 5.77 10.26 21.18
CA THR A 81 6.03 8.88 20.73
C THR A 81 6.17 8.81 19.21
N ALA A 82 5.34 9.54 18.46
CA ALA A 82 5.47 9.65 17.01
C ALA A 82 6.87 10.13 16.60
N ILE A 83 7.35 11.22 17.20
CA ILE A 83 8.68 11.78 16.93
C ILE A 83 9.77 10.77 17.31
N GLY A 84 9.65 10.09 18.44
CA GLY A 84 10.62 9.07 18.88
C GLY A 84 10.72 7.89 17.91
N ALA A 85 9.58 7.41 17.40
CA ALA A 85 9.50 6.29 16.47
C ALA A 85 10.08 6.62 15.09
N LEU A 86 9.84 7.84 14.61
CA LEU A 86 10.39 8.34 13.35
C LEU A 86 11.89 8.63 13.46
N THR A 87 12.34 9.15 14.60
CA THR A 87 13.77 9.35 14.88
C THR A 87 14.52 8.02 14.89
N HIS A 88 13.92 6.96 15.46
CA HIS A 88 14.46 5.60 15.37
C HIS A 88 14.63 5.16 13.90
N ALA A 89 13.56 5.28 13.11
CA ALA A 89 13.58 4.88 11.70
C ALA A 89 14.62 5.64 10.86
N LEU A 90 14.73 6.96 11.03
CA LEU A 90 15.71 7.80 10.32
C LEU A 90 17.15 7.43 10.68
N LEU A 91 17.43 7.13 11.95
CA LEU A 91 18.76 6.70 12.39
C LEU A 91 19.13 5.32 11.85
N GLU A 92 18.18 4.39 11.83
CA GLU A 92 18.37 3.07 11.21
C GLU A 92 18.63 3.20 9.71
N ALA A 93 17.85 4.04 9.02
CA ALA A 93 18.03 4.34 7.60
C ALA A 93 19.40 4.97 7.27
N GLY A 94 20.06 5.59 8.25
CA GLY A 94 21.39 6.19 8.14
C GLY A 94 22.55 5.28 8.60
N ALA A 95 22.29 4.13 9.24
CA ALA A 95 23.32 3.24 9.80
C ALA A 95 24.02 2.39 8.72
N PRO A 96 25.38 2.34 8.63
CA PRO A 96 26.18 1.92 7.45
C PRO A 96 26.07 0.45 6.98
N ASP A 97 24.96 -0.23 7.25
CA ASP A 97 24.70 -1.63 6.90
C ASP A 97 24.68 -1.90 5.38
N MET A 98 25.25 -3.05 5.02
CA MET A 98 25.34 -3.64 3.67
C MET A 98 23.99 -4.15 3.14
N HIS A 99 22.99 -4.36 4.00
CA HIS A 99 21.70 -4.98 3.65
C HIS A 99 20.51 -4.03 3.57
N ARG A 100 20.74 -2.73 3.35
CA ARG A 100 19.68 -1.73 3.25
C ARG A 100 18.79 -1.94 2.01
N THR A 101 17.48 -1.96 2.24
CA THR A 101 16.47 -1.94 1.17
C THR A 101 15.95 -0.51 0.98
N ASN A 102 15.80 -0.09 -0.27
CA ASN A 102 15.34 1.26 -0.65
C ASN A 102 13.84 1.31 -1.00
N GLY A 103 13.06 0.29 -0.63
CA GLY A 103 11.63 0.19 -0.95
C GLY A 103 10.72 1.20 -0.24
N LEU A 104 9.48 1.29 -0.73
CA LEU A 104 8.44 2.16 -0.20
C LEU A 104 7.80 1.60 1.08
N PHE A 105 7.39 0.34 1.08
CA PHE A 105 6.83 -0.27 2.30
C PHE A 105 7.93 -0.92 3.14
N VAL A 106 8.90 -1.53 2.46
CA VAL A 106 10.06 -2.20 3.09
C VAL A 106 11.31 -1.47 2.65
N GLY A 107 11.63 -0.36 3.32
CA GLY A 107 12.88 0.35 3.09
C GLY A 107 12.86 1.85 3.35
N ARG A 108 13.95 2.47 2.91
CA ARG A 108 14.32 3.87 3.20
C ARG A 108 13.40 4.91 2.54
N VAL A 109 12.80 4.60 1.39
CA VAL A 109 11.85 5.52 0.73
C VAL A 109 10.60 5.72 1.60
N GLY A 110 10.08 4.64 2.18
CA GLY A 110 8.96 4.70 3.13
C GLY A 110 9.28 5.54 4.37
N ILE A 111 10.50 5.38 4.89
CA ILE A 111 10.97 6.12 6.06
C ILE A 111 11.02 7.62 5.77
N ALA A 112 11.61 8.02 4.64
CA ALA A 112 11.65 9.42 4.21
C ALA A 112 10.24 9.99 4.03
N LEU A 113 9.34 9.24 3.40
CA LEU A 113 7.97 9.68 3.17
C LEU A 113 7.18 9.83 4.47
N ALA A 114 7.30 8.87 5.39
CA ALA A 114 6.64 8.91 6.70
C ALA A 114 7.14 10.09 7.54
N ALA A 115 8.46 10.30 7.60
CA ALA A 115 9.06 11.42 8.31
C ALA A 115 8.65 12.77 7.70
N THR A 116 8.55 12.86 6.38
CA THR A 116 8.07 14.07 5.69
C THR A 116 6.64 14.41 6.09
N GLN A 117 5.72 13.45 5.99
CA GLN A 117 4.31 13.65 6.35
C GLN A 117 4.11 14.01 7.82
N ALA A 118 4.75 13.25 8.71
CA ALA A 118 4.68 13.52 10.14
C ALA A 118 5.31 14.87 10.51
N GLY A 119 6.42 15.24 9.88
CA GLY A 119 7.07 16.54 10.06
C GLY A 119 6.14 17.70 9.71
N GLN A 120 5.39 17.57 8.61
CA GLN A 120 4.39 18.55 8.17
C GLN A 120 3.22 18.64 9.17
N TRP A 121 2.65 17.50 9.57
CA TRP A 121 1.50 17.50 10.49
C TRP A 121 1.84 17.99 11.90
N LEU A 122 3.04 17.69 12.39
CA LEU A 122 3.46 18.06 13.74
C LEU A 122 4.18 19.42 13.80
N GLY A 123 4.47 20.05 12.66
CA GLY A 123 5.29 21.26 12.58
C GLY A 123 6.69 21.02 13.16
N ARG A 124 7.40 20.01 12.65
CA ARG A 124 8.73 19.59 13.12
C ARG A 124 9.76 19.66 12.00
N GLU A 125 10.33 20.86 11.83
CA GLU A 125 11.37 21.15 10.83
C GLU A 125 12.57 20.18 10.88
N ALA A 126 13.00 19.78 12.07
CA ALA A 126 14.12 18.84 12.20
C ALA A 126 13.83 17.46 11.57
N LEU A 127 12.58 16.99 11.61
CA LEU A 127 12.19 15.75 10.93
C LEU A 127 12.14 15.95 9.41
N LEU A 128 11.65 17.10 8.95
CA LEU A 128 11.60 17.45 7.53
C LEU A 128 13.00 17.51 6.91
N GLU A 129 13.95 18.14 7.59
CA GLU A 129 15.32 18.26 7.12
C GLU A 129 16.02 16.89 7.03
N GLN A 130 15.83 16.02 8.02
CA GLN A 130 16.36 14.66 8.00
C GLN A 130 15.73 13.82 6.88
N ALA A 131 14.41 13.97 6.67
CA ALA A 131 13.70 13.29 5.59
C ALA A 131 14.18 13.76 4.21
N ARG A 132 14.38 15.07 4.02
CA ARG A 132 14.93 15.66 2.79
C ARG A 132 16.35 15.15 2.53
N THR A 133 17.20 15.16 3.55
CA THR A 133 18.57 14.61 3.46
C THR A 133 18.55 13.14 3.01
N LEU A 134 17.68 12.33 3.62
CA LEU A 134 17.54 10.91 3.25
C LEU A 134 17.04 10.74 1.82
N ALA A 135 16.08 11.55 1.37
CA ALA A 135 15.55 11.51 0.01
C ALA A 135 16.62 11.86 -1.04
N LEU A 136 17.45 12.87 -0.78
CA LEU A 136 18.53 13.28 -1.69
C LEU A 136 19.67 12.26 -1.73
N ASP A 137 19.96 11.60 -0.60
CA ASP A 137 20.92 10.49 -0.55
C ASP A 137 20.42 9.29 -1.39
N LEU A 138 19.13 8.94 -1.25
CA LEU A 138 18.51 7.89 -2.06
C LEU A 138 18.52 8.22 -3.57
N ALA A 139 18.25 9.47 -3.93
CA ALA A 139 18.34 9.92 -5.32
C ALA A 139 19.77 9.78 -5.88
N SER A 140 20.78 10.07 -5.04
CA SER A 140 22.19 9.89 -5.39
C SER A 140 22.60 8.43 -5.57
N ASP A 141 21.97 7.50 -4.83
CA ASP A 141 22.15 6.05 -4.98
C ASP A 141 21.55 5.50 -6.29
N GLY A 142 20.65 6.25 -6.95
CA GLY A 142 19.98 5.84 -8.18
C GLY A 142 19.13 4.59 -7.98
N CYS A 143 19.39 3.52 -8.74
CA CYS A 143 18.66 2.24 -8.65
C CYS A 143 19.25 1.25 -7.63
N ARG A 144 20.29 1.63 -6.87
CA ARG A 144 20.91 0.73 -5.88
C ARG A 144 19.95 0.49 -4.72
N GLY A 145 20.03 -0.69 -4.09
CA GLY A 145 19.25 -1.03 -2.90
C GLY A 145 17.79 -1.45 -3.12
N PHE A 146 17.29 -1.48 -4.36
CA PHE A 146 15.95 -2.02 -4.66
C PHE A 146 15.99 -3.54 -4.89
N ALA A 147 15.15 -4.29 -4.18
CA ALA A 147 15.17 -5.76 -4.17
C ALA A 147 14.41 -6.42 -5.34
N GLY A 148 13.71 -5.63 -6.16
CA GLY A 148 12.87 -6.14 -7.25
C GLY A 148 12.21 -5.02 -8.04
N SER A 149 11.07 -5.32 -8.65
CA SER A 149 10.27 -4.36 -9.45
C SER A 149 8.99 -3.92 -8.74
N ASP A 150 8.60 -4.60 -7.66
CA ASP A 150 7.33 -4.41 -6.99
C ASP A 150 7.18 -3.09 -6.22
N LEU A 151 6.01 -2.90 -5.60
CA LEU A 151 5.68 -1.74 -4.80
C LEU A 151 6.30 -1.78 -3.39
N MET A 152 6.63 -2.96 -2.88
CA MET A 152 7.06 -3.14 -1.49
C MET A 152 8.50 -2.75 -1.27
N ALA A 153 9.39 -3.47 -1.95
CA ALA A 153 10.85 -3.39 -1.83
C ALA A 153 11.51 -3.00 -3.17
N GLY A 154 10.72 -2.99 -4.25
CA GLY A 154 11.18 -2.81 -5.61
C GLY A 154 11.10 -1.39 -6.15
N LEU A 155 11.48 -1.29 -7.43
CA LEU A 155 11.53 -0.03 -8.17
C LEU A 155 10.16 0.64 -8.30
N GLY A 156 9.05 -0.11 -8.37
CA GLY A 156 7.70 0.46 -8.42
C GLY A 156 7.40 1.31 -7.18
N GLY A 157 7.76 0.81 -6.00
CA GLY A 157 7.68 1.56 -4.75
C GLY A 157 8.59 2.78 -4.75
N GLY A 158 9.80 2.63 -5.29
CA GLY A 158 10.75 3.73 -5.48
C GLY A 158 10.18 4.87 -6.33
N VAL A 159 9.60 4.57 -7.49
CA VAL A 159 8.95 5.56 -8.38
C VAL A 159 7.83 6.29 -7.64
N ALA A 160 6.89 5.55 -7.06
CA ALA A 160 5.74 6.13 -6.36
C ALA A 160 6.18 7.01 -5.17
N GLY A 161 7.14 6.53 -4.37
CA GLY A 161 7.67 7.27 -3.23
C GLY A 161 8.48 8.49 -3.63
N ALA A 162 9.29 8.41 -4.69
CA ALA A 162 10.05 9.55 -5.21
C ALA A 162 9.13 10.68 -5.69
N LEU A 163 8.04 10.37 -6.41
CA LEU A 163 7.04 11.35 -6.83
C LEU A 163 6.31 11.98 -5.64
N ALA A 164 5.95 11.17 -4.63
CA ALA A 164 5.32 11.68 -3.42
C ALA A 164 6.24 12.60 -2.61
N LEU A 165 7.53 12.25 -2.52
CA LEU A 165 8.54 13.08 -1.88
C LEU A 165 8.79 14.37 -2.67
N ALA A 166 8.88 14.30 -4.00
CA ALA A 166 9.05 15.46 -4.87
C ALA A 166 7.97 16.52 -4.61
N ARG A 167 6.70 16.11 -4.58
CA ARG A 167 5.57 17.01 -4.32
C ARG A 167 5.57 17.58 -2.90
N ARG A 168 5.89 16.76 -1.89
CA ARG A 168 5.82 17.19 -0.49
C ARG A 168 7.01 18.06 -0.06
N LEU A 169 8.18 17.82 -0.63
CA LEU A 169 9.40 18.57 -0.32
C LEU A 169 9.63 19.73 -1.28
N ASP A 170 8.86 19.83 -2.36
CA ASP A 170 9.09 20.77 -3.46
C ASP A 170 10.50 20.60 -4.05
N GLU A 171 10.82 19.34 -4.42
CA GLU A 171 12.15 18.92 -4.87
C GLU A 171 12.07 18.26 -6.25
N GLU A 172 12.25 19.07 -7.31
CA GLU A 172 12.12 18.63 -8.70
C GLU A 172 13.12 17.53 -9.10
N SER A 173 14.33 17.52 -8.51
CA SER A 173 15.33 16.48 -8.77
C SER A 173 14.86 15.08 -8.39
N LEU A 174 13.86 14.95 -7.52
CA LEU A 174 13.26 13.66 -7.18
C LEU A 174 12.35 13.12 -8.31
N ILE A 175 11.87 13.99 -9.22
CA ILE A 175 11.16 13.58 -10.44
C ILE A 175 12.15 12.98 -11.45
N ASP A 176 13.35 13.54 -11.58
CA ASP A 176 14.42 12.97 -12.41
C ASP A 176 14.85 11.59 -11.89
N TRP A 177 14.95 11.46 -10.55
CA TRP A 177 15.20 10.17 -9.93
C TRP A 177 14.07 9.17 -10.19
N ALA A 178 12.80 9.59 -10.03
CA ALA A 178 11.65 8.75 -10.38
C ALA A 178 11.69 8.27 -11.84
N SER A 179 12.10 9.15 -12.76
CA SER A 179 12.28 8.82 -14.19
C SER A 179 13.36 7.75 -14.40
N THR A 180 14.49 7.89 -13.70
CA THR A 180 15.59 6.89 -13.71
C THR A 180 15.10 5.52 -13.21
N LEU A 181 14.32 5.49 -12.14
CA LEU A 181 13.73 4.26 -11.61
C LEU A 181 12.69 3.66 -12.57
N GLY A 182 11.89 4.51 -13.23
CA GLY A 182 10.90 4.12 -14.23
C GLY A 182 11.54 3.49 -15.47
N ASP A 183 12.65 4.05 -15.95
CA ASP A 183 13.40 3.47 -17.07
C ASP A 183 13.95 2.08 -16.70
N ALA A 184 14.48 1.94 -15.48
CA ALA A 184 14.92 0.63 -14.98
C ALA A 184 13.77 -0.39 -14.83
N LEU A 185 12.53 0.05 -14.56
CA LEU A 185 11.36 -0.81 -14.60
C LEU A 185 11.03 -1.26 -16.02
N ILE A 186 11.04 -0.34 -16.99
CA ILE A 186 10.79 -0.65 -18.40
C ILE A 186 11.79 -1.66 -18.95
N ASP A 187 13.06 -1.52 -18.56
CA ASP A 187 14.14 -2.43 -18.97
C ASP A 187 13.99 -3.84 -18.37
N ARG A 188 13.38 -3.96 -17.20
CA ARG A 188 13.10 -5.25 -16.52
C ARG A 188 11.81 -5.92 -16.98
N ALA A 189 10.99 -5.25 -17.78
CA ALA A 189 9.72 -5.79 -18.22
C ALA A 189 9.93 -6.85 -19.32
N GLU A 190 9.28 -7.99 -19.17
CA GLU A 190 9.06 -8.92 -20.27
C GLU A 190 7.79 -8.54 -21.02
N ARG A 191 7.88 -8.49 -22.36
CA ARG A 191 6.80 -8.01 -23.24
C ARG A 191 6.30 -9.17 -24.07
N THR A 192 5.02 -9.51 -23.90
CA THR A 192 4.35 -10.59 -24.62
C THR A 192 3.10 -10.08 -25.33
N GLY A 193 2.47 -10.93 -26.16
CA GLY A 193 1.16 -10.61 -26.74
C GLY A 193 0.06 -10.42 -25.69
N ALA A 194 0.26 -10.91 -24.46
CA ALA A 194 -0.66 -10.76 -23.35
C ALA A 194 -0.37 -9.51 -22.49
N GLY A 195 0.57 -8.65 -22.87
CA GLY A 195 0.95 -7.45 -22.10
C GLY A 195 2.35 -7.56 -21.51
N TRP A 196 2.63 -6.67 -20.55
CA TRP A 196 3.93 -6.52 -19.91
C TRP A 196 3.87 -7.06 -18.49
N HIS A 197 4.87 -7.84 -18.10
CA HIS A 197 4.99 -8.35 -16.74
C HIS A 197 6.44 -8.27 -16.24
N TRP A 198 6.61 -8.42 -14.94
CA TRP A 198 7.91 -8.34 -14.26
C TRP A 198 8.18 -9.67 -13.55
N PRO A 199 8.68 -10.67 -14.28
CA PRO A 199 8.92 -11.97 -13.70
C PRO A 199 10.16 -11.96 -12.81
N ASN A 200 10.22 -12.93 -11.90
CA ASN A 200 11.44 -13.25 -11.19
C ASN A 200 11.54 -14.77 -10.96
N ARG A 201 12.58 -15.21 -10.25
CA ARG A 201 12.85 -16.63 -10.05
C ARG A 201 11.72 -17.38 -9.34
N LYS A 202 11.01 -16.73 -8.41
CA LYS A 202 9.88 -17.32 -7.68
C LYS A 202 8.58 -17.17 -8.44
N GLU A 203 8.40 -16.04 -9.14
CA GLU A 203 7.19 -15.73 -9.89
C GLU A 203 7.50 -15.53 -11.40
N PRO A 204 7.69 -16.63 -12.17
CA PRO A 204 8.20 -16.57 -13.54
C PRO A 204 7.21 -15.98 -14.55
N ILE A 205 5.92 -15.92 -14.21
CA ILE A 205 4.88 -15.32 -15.06
C ILE A 205 4.50 -13.89 -14.66
N GLY A 206 5.14 -13.35 -13.59
CA GLY A 206 4.74 -12.10 -12.95
C GLY A 206 3.44 -12.24 -12.16
N LEU A 207 3.31 -11.48 -11.07
CA LEU A 207 2.10 -11.48 -10.23
C LEU A 207 1.08 -10.44 -10.71
N CYS A 208 -0.20 -10.70 -10.41
CA CYS A 208 -1.23 -9.67 -10.34
C CYS A 208 -1.27 -9.05 -8.93
N GLY A 209 -1.96 -7.93 -8.77
CA GLY A 209 -2.16 -7.31 -7.46
C GLY A 209 -1.24 -6.13 -7.18
N LEU A 210 -1.53 -5.40 -6.10
CA LEU A 210 -0.91 -4.10 -5.84
C LEU A 210 0.46 -4.20 -5.18
N SER A 211 0.65 -5.15 -4.26
CA SER A 211 1.87 -5.26 -3.44
C SER A 211 3.05 -5.74 -4.28
N HIS A 212 2.95 -6.95 -4.84
CA HIS A 212 4.02 -7.60 -5.58
C HIS A 212 3.79 -7.71 -7.09
N GLY A 213 2.65 -7.22 -7.56
CA GLY A 213 2.17 -7.49 -8.92
C GLY A 213 2.11 -6.28 -9.84
N ALA A 214 1.59 -6.54 -11.04
CA ALA A 214 1.49 -5.59 -12.12
C ALA A 214 0.58 -4.38 -11.79
N ALA A 215 -0.43 -4.48 -10.92
CA ALA A 215 -1.29 -3.33 -10.60
C ALA A 215 -0.53 -2.21 -9.89
N GLY A 216 0.41 -2.55 -9.00
CA GLY A 216 1.25 -1.57 -8.29
C GLY A 216 2.22 -0.88 -9.23
N ILE A 217 2.84 -1.66 -10.13
CA ILE A 217 3.75 -1.14 -11.16
C ILE A 217 3.01 -0.25 -12.16
N ALA A 218 1.82 -0.68 -12.60
CA ALA A 218 0.95 0.10 -13.50
C ALA A 218 0.61 1.47 -12.91
N TRP A 219 0.24 1.49 -11.61
CA TRP A 219 -0.04 2.73 -10.90
C TRP A 219 1.20 3.65 -10.87
N ALA A 220 2.35 3.14 -10.40
CA ALA A 220 3.57 3.94 -10.29
C ALA A 220 4.02 4.54 -11.64
N LEU A 221 3.97 3.76 -12.71
CA LEU A 221 4.34 4.22 -14.06
C LEU A 221 3.32 5.21 -14.64
N ALA A 222 2.03 5.07 -14.32
CA ALA A 222 1.03 6.03 -14.75
C ALA A 222 1.15 7.38 -14.04
N GLU A 223 1.46 7.39 -12.73
CA GLU A 223 1.79 8.62 -12.00
C GLU A 223 3.02 9.30 -12.61
N LEU A 224 4.05 8.52 -12.93
CA LEU A 224 5.27 9.04 -13.54
C LEU A 224 5.00 9.63 -14.93
N ALA A 225 4.19 8.95 -15.75
CA ALA A 225 3.74 9.45 -17.04
C ALA A 225 2.93 10.74 -16.89
N HIS A 226 2.10 10.85 -15.86
CA HIS A 226 1.34 12.07 -15.58
C HIS A 226 2.27 13.23 -15.18
N ALA A 227 3.25 12.96 -14.32
CA ALA A 227 4.20 13.97 -13.83
C ALA A 227 5.17 14.47 -14.90
N THR A 228 5.60 13.60 -15.81
CA THR A 228 6.65 13.90 -16.81
C THR A 228 6.08 14.21 -18.20
N GLY A 229 4.88 13.73 -18.51
CA GLY A 229 4.30 13.76 -19.86
C GLY A 229 4.93 12.75 -20.84
N GLU A 230 5.83 11.88 -20.39
CA GLU A 230 6.58 10.97 -21.27
C GLU A 230 5.80 9.70 -21.61
N SER A 231 5.56 9.46 -22.90
CA SER A 231 4.67 8.39 -23.37
C SER A 231 5.17 6.98 -23.05
N ARG A 232 6.49 6.77 -22.93
CA ARG A 232 7.07 5.45 -22.64
C ARG A 232 6.58 4.88 -21.31
N PHE A 233 6.38 5.74 -20.30
CA PHE A 233 5.85 5.32 -19.01
C PHE A 233 4.36 4.99 -19.10
N ALA A 234 3.60 5.75 -19.88
CA ALA A 234 2.19 5.46 -20.13
C ALA A 234 1.98 4.14 -20.89
N GLU A 235 2.81 3.86 -21.89
CA GLU A 235 2.81 2.61 -22.65
C GLU A 235 3.12 1.40 -21.75
N ALA A 236 4.10 1.53 -20.86
CA ALA A 236 4.46 0.49 -19.91
C ALA A 236 3.35 0.25 -18.87
N ALA A 237 2.72 1.31 -18.37
CA ALA A 237 1.57 1.21 -17.47
C ALA A 237 0.38 0.51 -18.16
N ALA A 238 0.07 0.87 -19.40
CA ALA A 238 -0.97 0.21 -20.19
C ALA A 238 -0.65 -1.28 -20.42
N GLY A 239 0.62 -1.60 -20.74
CA GLY A 239 1.08 -2.98 -20.90
C GLY A 239 0.90 -3.84 -19.65
N ALA A 240 1.18 -3.28 -18.47
CA ALA A 240 0.95 -3.94 -17.17
C ALA A 240 -0.53 -4.26 -16.94
N ILE A 241 -1.42 -3.33 -17.29
CA ILE A 241 -2.87 -3.51 -17.15
C ILE A 241 -3.39 -4.58 -18.13
N THR A 242 -2.86 -4.62 -19.36
CA THR A 242 -3.19 -5.67 -20.33
C THR A 242 -2.82 -7.05 -19.78
N HIS A 243 -1.67 -7.19 -19.13
CA HIS A 243 -1.27 -8.44 -18.47
C HIS A 243 -2.28 -8.85 -17.39
N GLU A 244 -2.66 -7.95 -16.48
CA GLU A 244 -3.65 -8.29 -15.45
C GLU A 244 -5.03 -8.61 -16.06
N GLN A 245 -5.43 -7.92 -17.13
CA GLN A 245 -6.71 -8.17 -17.76
C GLN A 245 -6.82 -9.59 -18.33
N ALA A 246 -5.71 -10.17 -18.81
CA ALA A 246 -5.68 -11.55 -19.28
C ALA A 246 -5.99 -12.58 -18.17
N TRP A 247 -5.83 -12.20 -16.90
CA TRP A 247 -6.06 -13.07 -15.75
C TRP A 247 -7.39 -12.83 -15.03
N PHE A 248 -8.16 -11.80 -15.40
CA PHE A 248 -9.42 -11.49 -14.73
C PHE A 248 -10.47 -12.59 -14.96
N ASP A 249 -11.02 -13.14 -13.88
CA ASP A 249 -12.16 -14.06 -13.96
C ASP A 249 -13.47 -13.29 -13.70
N PRO A 250 -14.32 -13.09 -14.73
CA PRO A 250 -15.57 -12.34 -14.58
C PRO A 250 -16.62 -13.06 -13.72
N LYS A 251 -16.51 -14.38 -13.52
CA LYS A 251 -17.43 -15.12 -12.63
C LYS A 251 -17.09 -14.89 -11.16
N VAL A 252 -15.80 -14.72 -10.86
CA VAL A 252 -15.32 -14.42 -9.50
C VAL A 252 -15.31 -12.91 -9.25
N GLY A 253 -15.18 -12.10 -10.30
CA GLY A 253 -14.97 -10.66 -10.20
C GLY A 253 -13.59 -10.30 -9.67
N ASN A 254 -12.60 -11.19 -9.85
CA ASN A 254 -11.29 -11.08 -9.22
C ASN A 254 -10.17 -11.65 -10.11
N TRP A 255 -8.93 -11.39 -9.71
CA TRP A 255 -7.71 -11.93 -10.28
C TRP A 255 -7.19 -13.07 -9.41
N PRO A 256 -6.73 -14.18 -10.00
CA PRO A 256 -6.14 -15.27 -9.25
C PRO A 256 -4.79 -14.84 -8.66
N ASP A 257 -4.41 -15.49 -7.57
CA ASP A 257 -3.04 -15.41 -7.09
C ASP A 257 -2.15 -16.28 -7.99
N LEU A 258 -1.17 -15.64 -8.62
CA LEU A 258 -0.25 -16.27 -9.55
C LEU A 258 0.97 -16.88 -8.84
N SER A 259 1.08 -16.73 -7.52
CA SER A 259 2.09 -17.41 -6.71
C SER A 259 2.02 -18.93 -6.88
N PRO A 260 3.17 -19.63 -6.93
CA PRO A 260 3.19 -21.09 -6.99
C PRO A 260 2.43 -21.76 -5.84
N GLU A 261 2.47 -21.16 -4.66
CA GLU A 261 1.84 -21.66 -3.42
C GLU A 261 0.32 -21.65 -3.46
N SER A 262 -0.28 -20.78 -4.29
CA SER A 262 -1.72 -20.65 -4.45
C SER A 262 -2.34 -21.65 -5.41
N CYS A 263 -1.57 -22.59 -5.96
CA CYS A 263 -2.09 -23.68 -6.80
C CYS A 263 -2.55 -24.89 -5.96
N ASP A 264 -3.79 -25.34 -6.17
CA ASP A 264 -4.27 -26.60 -5.60
C ASP A 264 -3.63 -27.82 -6.27
N ALA A 265 -3.86 -29.02 -5.73
CA ALA A 265 -3.31 -30.27 -6.29
C ALA A 265 -3.78 -30.58 -7.73
N SER A 266 -4.81 -29.88 -8.22
CA SER A 266 -5.29 -29.96 -9.61
C SER A 266 -4.72 -28.86 -10.51
N GLY A 267 -3.82 -28.02 -10.00
CA GLY A 267 -3.23 -26.89 -10.71
C GLY A 267 -4.15 -25.68 -10.85
N ARG A 268 -5.29 -25.65 -10.13
CA ARG A 268 -6.17 -24.48 -10.13
C ARG A 268 -5.66 -23.45 -9.14
N ARG A 269 -5.62 -22.20 -9.58
CA ARG A 269 -5.16 -21.07 -8.76
C ARG A 269 -6.27 -20.59 -7.84
N GLY A 270 -5.90 -20.28 -6.60
CA GLY A 270 -6.75 -19.63 -5.63
C GLY A 270 -7.02 -18.16 -5.96
N PHE A 271 -8.04 -17.60 -5.32
CA PHE A 271 -8.34 -16.17 -5.36
C PHE A 271 -8.22 -15.61 -3.95
N THR A 272 -7.35 -14.64 -3.79
CA THR A 272 -7.18 -13.89 -2.54
C THR A 272 -8.03 -12.63 -2.56
N MET A 273 -8.45 -12.16 -1.39
CA MET A 273 -9.26 -10.96 -1.22
C MET A 273 -8.59 -10.01 -0.22
N SER A 274 -7.44 -9.48 -0.61
CA SER A 274 -6.64 -8.58 0.21
C SER A 274 -6.10 -7.39 -0.58
N TRP A 275 -5.60 -6.38 0.12
CA TRP A 275 -4.87 -5.28 -0.51
C TRP A 275 -3.62 -5.79 -1.22
N CYS A 276 -2.88 -6.74 -0.64
CA CYS A 276 -1.66 -7.23 -1.26
C CYS A 276 -1.92 -8.02 -2.54
N HIS A 277 -2.96 -8.87 -2.57
CA HIS A 277 -3.29 -9.75 -3.69
C HIS A 277 -4.82 -9.81 -3.90
N GLY A 278 -5.28 -9.38 -5.08
CA GLY A 278 -6.67 -9.49 -5.51
C GLY A 278 -7.42 -8.16 -5.57
N ALA A 279 -8.75 -8.26 -5.65
CA ALA A 279 -9.65 -7.17 -6.00
C ALA A 279 -9.49 -5.90 -5.14
N PRO A 280 -9.29 -5.95 -3.81
CA PRO A 280 -9.20 -4.73 -3.00
C PRO A 280 -8.02 -3.84 -3.40
N GLY A 281 -6.81 -4.39 -3.54
CA GLY A 281 -5.64 -3.63 -3.98
C GLY A 281 -5.74 -3.18 -5.44
N ILE A 282 -6.23 -4.06 -6.32
CA ILE A 282 -6.40 -3.76 -7.75
C ILE A 282 -7.44 -2.66 -7.94
N ALA A 283 -8.51 -2.63 -7.13
CA ALA A 283 -9.50 -1.56 -7.14
C ALA A 283 -8.85 -0.18 -6.92
N LEU A 284 -7.97 -0.05 -5.93
CA LEU A 284 -7.28 1.22 -5.65
C LEU A 284 -6.45 1.68 -6.87
N SER A 285 -5.69 0.78 -7.49
CA SER A 285 -4.94 1.07 -8.73
C SER A 285 -5.88 1.51 -9.85
N ARG A 286 -6.97 0.77 -10.11
CA ARG A 286 -7.92 1.08 -11.19
C ARG A 286 -8.68 2.37 -10.98
N ILE A 287 -9.07 2.70 -9.75
CA ILE A 287 -9.70 3.99 -9.41
C ILE A 287 -8.72 5.10 -9.74
N ARG A 288 -7.47 5.02 -9.28
CA ARG A 288 -6.48 6.07 -9.50
C ARG A 288 -6.14 6.23 -10.99
N LEU A 289 -5.94 5.13 -11.70
CA LEU A 289 -5.73 5.14 -13.15
C LEU A 289 -6.91 5.74 -13.90
N TRP A 290 -8.15 5.47 -13.49
CA TRP A 290 -9.33 6.13 -14.06
C TRP A 290 -9.33 7.63 -13.79
N VAL A 291 -9.00 8.08 -12.58
CA VAL A 291 -8.88 9.51 -12.25
C VAL A 291 -7.82 10.21 -13.11
N LEU A 292 -6.70 9.54 -13.39
CA LEU A 292 -5.61 10.08 -14.20
C LEU A 292 -5.92 10.12 -15.71
N THR A 293 -6.79 9.24 -16.22
CA THR A 293 -6.93 9.00 -17.67
C THR A 293 -8.33 9.27 -18.21
N GLY A 294 -9.36 9.29 -17.36
CA GLY A 294 -10.76 9.29 -17.76
C GLY A 294 -11.23 8.02 -18.47
N ASN A 295 -10.42 6.95 -18.52
CA ASN A 295 -10.73 5.75 -19.30
C ASN A 295 -11.92 4.96 -18.73
N ALA A 296 -12.96 4.74 -19.55
CA ALA A 296 -14.19 4.07 -19.13
C ALA A 296 -13.99 2.57 -18.82
N GLY A 297 -13.05 1.89 -19.46
CA GLY A 297 -12.70 0.50 -19.17
C GLY A 297 -12.06 0.35 -17.79
N LEU A 298 -11.15 1.25 -17.43
CA LEU A 298 -10.58 1.31 -16.07
C LEU A 298 -11.65 1.59 -15.02
N ARG A 299 -12.59 2.49 -15.31
CA ARG A 299 -13.75 2.74 -14.45
C ARG A 299 -14.59 1.49 -14.25
N ALA A 300 -14.87 0.73 -15.31
CA ALA A 300 -15.65 -0.50 -15.23
C ALA A 300 -14.94 -1.57 -14.39
N GLN A 301 -13.63 -1.74 -14.57
CA GLN A 301 -12.81 -2.64 -13.77
C GLN A 301 -12.78 -2.24 -12.29
N ALA A 302 -12.63 -0.94 -12.01
CA ALA A 302 -12.70 -0.39 -10.66
C ALA A 302 -14.04 -0.71 -10.00
N VAL A 303 -15.17 -0.43 -10.68
CA VAL A 303 -16.51 -0.74 -10.16
C VAL A 303 -16.66 -2.23 -9.85
N ALA A 304 -16.26 -3.10 -10.77
CA ALA A 304 -16.34 -4.55 -10.56
C ALA A 304 -15.54 -4.99 -9.31
N ALA A 305 -14.30 -4.52 -9.17
CA ALA A 305 -13.44 -4.87 -8.05
C ALA A 305 -13.96 -4.31 -6.71
N VAL A 306 -14.53 -3.09 -6.67
CA VAL A 306 -15.14 -2.52 -5.47
C VAL A 306 -16.40 -3.29 -5.08
N VAL A 307 -17.26 -3.66 -6.04
CA VAL A 307 -18.45 -4.49 -5.78
C VAL A 307 -18.06 -5.85 -5.19
N THR A 308 -17.12 -6.55 -5.82
CA THR A 308 -16.62 -7.84 -5.31
C THR A 308 -16.01 -7.71 -3.91
N THR A 309 -15.30 -6.61 -3.64
CA THR A 309 -14.74 -6.33 -2.31
C THR A 309 -15.85 -6.09 -1.28
N ALA A 310 -16.88 -5.32 -1.62
CA ALA A 310 -18.01 -5.04 -0.75
C ALA A 310 -18.80 -6.31 -0.39
N GLU A 311 -19.05 -7.18 -1.38
CA GLU A 311 -19.73 -8.47 -1.15
C GLU A 311 -18.93 -9.37 -0.20
N ARG A 312 -17.61 -9.45 -0.39
CA ARG A 312 -16.73 -10.24 0.48
C ARG A 312 -16.65 -9.70 1.90
N LEU A 313 -16.62 -8.38 2.05
CA LEU A 313 -16.68 -7.74 3.36
C LEU A 313 -18.00 -8.06 4.07
N ARG A 314 -19.14 -7.98 3.39
CA ARG A 314 -20.45 -8.38 3.97
C ARG A 314 -20.44 -9.82 4.47
N SER A 315 -19.98 -10.76 3.64
CA SER A 315 -19.88 -12.17 4.04
C SER A 315 -18.94 -12.38 5.23
N ALA A 316 -17.81 -11.67 5.28
CA ALA A 316 -16.87 -11.77 6.41
C ALA A 316 -17.50 -11.27 7.72
N LEU A 317 -18.25 -10.17 7.68
CA LEU A 317 -18.98 -9.61 8.82
C LEU A 317 -20.08 -10.56 9.32
N GLU A 318 -20.87 -11.13 8.40
CA GLU A 318 -21.92 -12.12 8.71
C GLU A 318 -21.34 -13.36 9.39
N ALA A 319 -20.17 -13.84 8.93
CA ALA A 319 -19.47 -14.95 9.53
C ALA A 319 -18.74 -14.60 10.83
N GLY A 320 -18.68 -13.32 11.20
CA GLY A 320 -17.91 -12.83 12.35
C GLY A 320 -16.41 -13.11 12.23
N SER A 321 -15.88 -13.11 11.01
CA SER A 321 -14.51 -13.51 10.68
C SER A 321 -13.67 -12.33 10.16
N GLY A 322 -12.35 -12.48 10.17
CA GLY A 322 -11.40 -11.50 9.66
C GLY A 322 -10.65 -10.75 10.76
N ASN A 323 -9.58 -10.08 10.34
CA ASN A 323 -8.76 -9.21 11.19
C ASN A 323 -8.86 -7.75 10.73
N TYR A 324 -8.31 -6.79 11.48
CA TYR A 324 -8.34 -5.35 11.12
C TYR A 324 -7.01 -4.84 10.55
N SER A 325 -6.15 -5.71 10.05
CA SER A 325 -4.92 -5.28 9.37
C SER A 325 -5.20 -4.53 8.06
N LEU A 326 -4.26 -3.68 7.66
CA LEU A 326 -4.34 -2.96 6.38
C LEU A 326 -3.88 -3.83 5.20
N CYS A 327 -3.00 -4.81 5.41
CA CYS A 327 -2.48 -5.63 4.31
C CYS A 327 -3.51 -6.63 3.78
N HIS A 328 -4.26 -7.29 4.67
CA HIS A 328 -5.18 -8.37 4.32
C HIS A 328 -6.33 -8.53 5.32
N GLY A 329 -6.73 -7.43 5.96
CA GLY A 329 -7.86 -7.37 6.88
C GLY A 329 -9.02 -6.54 6.35
N LEU A 330 -10.07 -6.46 7.18
CA LEU A 330 -11.28 -5.69 6.93
C LEU A 330 -10.96 -4.21 6.71
N ALA A 331 -10.03 -3.65 7.49
CA ALA A 331 -9.61 -2.25 7.38
C ALA A 331 -8.97 -1.95 6.02
N GLY A 332 -8.03 -2.80 5.59
CA GLY A 332 -7.39 -2.66 4.28
C GLY A 332 -8.35 -2.78 3.11
N ASN A 333 -9.26 -3.75 3.20
CA ASN A 333 -10.28 -3.95 2.18
C ASN A 333 -11.32 -2.83 2.15
N ALA A 334 -11.64 -2.22 3.30
CA ALA A 334 -12.53 -1.06 3.37
C ALA A 334 -11.94 0.18 2.68
N GLU A 335 -10.62 0.31 2.59
CA GLU A 335 -9.99 1.43 1.86
C GLU A 335 -10.39 1.45 0.37
N ALA A 336 -10.58 0.28 -0.25
CA ALA A 336 -11.09 0.20 -1.62
C ALA A 336 -12.51 0.77 -1.74
N LEU A 337 -13.34 0.62 -0.70
CA LEU A 337 -14.68 1.19 -0.64
C LEU A 337 -14.62 2.71 -0.42
N ILE A 338 -13.73 3.18 0.47
CA ILE A 338 -13.52 4.61 0.73
C ILE A 338 -13.07 5.31 -0.56
N ALA A 339 -12.06 4.77 -1.24
CA ALA A 339 -11.59 5.28 -2.53
C ALA A 339 -12.66 5.17 -3.63
N GLY A 340 -13.50 4.13 -3.58
CA GLY A 340 -14.58 3.88 -4.53
C GLY A 340 -15.89 4.62 -4.26
N SER A 341 -15.95 5.48 -3.23
CA SER A 341 -17.18 6.16 -2.80
C SER A 341 -17.81 7.05 -3.90
N GLY A 342 -17.00 7.61 -4.80
CA GLY A 342 -17.50 8.35 -5.97
C GLY A 342 -18.01 7.47 -7.12
N LEU A 343 -17.81 6.15 -7.04
CA LEU A 343 -18.24 5.18 -8.05
C LEU A 343 -19.51 4.45 -7.63
N ILE A 344 -19.59 4.03 -6.38
CA ILE A 344 -20.71 3.31 -5.79
C ILE A 344 -20.90 3.67 -4.31
N GLU A 345 -22.16 3.70 -3.84
CA GLU A 345 -22.49 3.97 -2.44
C GLU A 345 -22.09 2.81 -1.54
N THR A 346 -21.03 3.02 -0.73
CA THR A 346 -20.46 2.00 0.17
C THR A 346 -20.19 2.51 1.58
N ARG A 347 -20.52 3.78 1.85
CA ARG A 347 -20.25 4.45 3.13
C ARG A 347 -20.80 3.70 4.33
N ASP A 348 -22.06 3.27 4.25
CA ASP A 348 -22.72 2.53 5.34
C ASP A 348 -21.97 1.24 5.72
N LEU A 349 -21.38 0.55 4.74
CA LEU A 349 -20.61 -0.66 4.98
C LEU A 349 -19.28 -0.34 5.68
N VAL A 350 -18.59 0.72 5.27
CA VAL A 350 -17.35 1.18 5.93
C VAL A 350 -17.62 1.58 7.37
N GLU A 351 -18.67 2.36 7.62
CA GLU A 351 -19.08 2.77 8.97
C GLU A 351 -19.48 1.55 9.83
N THR A 352 -20.19 0.57 9.24
CA THR A 352 -20.54 -0.68 9.91
C THR A 352 -19.31 -1.48 10.33
N ILE A 353 -18.31 -1.60 9.45
CA ILE A 353 -17.04 -2.29 9.75
C ILE A 353 -16.37 -1.62 10.95
N ALA A 354 -16.23 -0.30 10.94
CA ALA A 354 -15.60 0.43 12.05
C ALA A 354 -16.37 0.25 13.37
N MET A 355 -17.69 0.43 13.37
CA MET A 355 -18.50 0.35 14.58
C MET A 355 -18.59 -1.07 15.14
N LEU A 356 -18.64 -2.10 14.29
CA LEU A 356 -18.61 -3.49 14.77
C LEU A 356 -17.26 -3.86 15.38
N GLY A 357 -16.17 -3.33 14.84
CA GLY A 357 -14.85 -3.48 15.44
C GLY A 357 -14.78 -2.85 16.83
N ILE A 358 -15.29 -1.63 16.97
CA ILE A 358 -15.33 -0.92 18.26
C ILE A 358 -16.23 -1.64 19.27
N ASP A 359 -17.42 -2.09 18.87
CA ASP A 359 -18.33 -2.83 19.74
C ASP A 359 -17.72 -4.13 20.28
N ARG A 360 -16.89 -4.81 19.47
CA ARG A 360 -16.28 -6.09 19.85
C ARG A 360 -14.96 -5.97 20.57
N PHE A 361 -14.16 -4.96 20.24
CA PHE A 361 -12.74 -4.87 20.60
C PHE A 361 -12.34 -3.52 21.22
N GLY A 362 -13.25 -2.56 21.29
CA GLY A 362 -12.99 -1.20 21.78
C GLY A 362 -12.61 -1.15 23.26
N ASP A 363 -13.14 -2.07 24.09
CA ASP A 363 -12.89 -2.11 25.54
C ASP A 363 -11.42 -2.42 25.91
N ASP A 364 -10.69 -3.14 25.06
CA ASP A 364 -9.25 -3.38 25.21
C ASP A 364 -8.58 -3.25 23.83
N PRO A 365 -7.76 -2.21 23.60
CA PRO A 365 -7.01 -2.06 22.35
C PRO A 365 -6.19 -3.28 21.96
N ARG A 366 -5.78 -4.12 22.92
CA ARG A 366 -5.01 -5.35 22.67
C ARG A 366 -5.90 -6.56 22.31
N SER A 367 -7.19 -6.35 22.13
CA SER A 367 -8.11 -7.38 21.64
C SER A 367 -8.36 -7.30 20.15
N TRP A 368 -7.95 -6.19 19.50
CA TRP A 368 -8.12 -6.02 18.05
C TRP A 368 -7.31 -7.08 17.29
N PRO A 369 -7.97 -7.86 16.41
CA PRO A 369 -7.32 -8.95 15.71
C PRO A 369 -6.31 -8.41 14.68
N ALA A 370 -5.06 -8.85 14.82
CA ALA A 370 -3.96 -8.55 13.92
C ALA A 370 -3.92 -9.49 12.70
N GLY A 371 -3.19 -9.09 11.66
CA GLY A 371 -2.95 -9.85 10.43
C GLY A 371 -1.75 -10.79 10.52
N VAL A 372 -1.40 -11.28 11.72
CA VAL A 372 -0.26 -12.19 11.94
C VAL A 372 -0.75 -13.63 12.15
N ASP A 373 -0.12 -14.58 11.49
CA ASP A 373 -0.46 -16.01 11.62
C ASP A 373 0.21 -16.69 12.82
N SER A 374 0.84 -15.90 13.70
CA SER A 374 1.65 -16.38 14.82
C SER A 374 0.86 -16.89 16.03
N GLY A 375 -0.45 -16.72 16.04
CA GLY A 375 -1.30 -16.96 17.21
C GLY A 375 -1.27 -15.84 18.26
N SER A 376 -0.46 -14.79 18.05
CA SER A 376 -0.63 -13.54 18.80
C SER A 376 -1.90 -12.83 18.31
N ALA A 377 -2.73 -12.40 19.25
CA ALA A 377 -3.93 -11.63 18.93
C ALA A 377 -3.59 -10.23 18.38
N THR A 378 -2.38 -9.72 18.61
CA THR A 378 -2.02 -8.32 18.35
C THR A 378 -0.66 -8.14 17.69
N SER A 379 -0.52 -7.02 17.00
CA SER A 379 0.72 -6.48 16.46
C SER A 379 0.65 -4.96 16.60
N PRO A 380 1.74 -4.25 16.96
CA PRO A 380 1.70 -2.78 17.02
C PRO A 380 1.75 -2.12 15.64
N THR A 381 2.09 -2.90 14.60
CA THR A 381 2.55 -2.40 13.31
C THR A 381 1.47 -1.75 12.45
N LEU A 382 1.90 -1.00 11.44
CA LEU A 382 0.99 -0.30 10.54
C LEU A 382 0.23 -1.27 9.64
N MET A 383 0.94 -2.17 8.96
CA MET A 383 0.28 -2.98 7.92
C MET A 383 -0.40 -4.23 8.47
N LEU A 384 0.01 -4.70 9.66
CA LEU A 384 -0.49 -5.94 10.25
C LEU A 384 -1.22 -5.74 11.59
N GLY A 385 -1.33 -4.52 12.11
CA GLY A 385 -1.68 -4.33 13.52
C GLY A 385 -2.40 -3.04 13.88
N LEU A 386 -2.27 -2.69 15.16
CA LEU A 386 -3.01 -1.63 15.84
C LEU A 386 -2.83 -0.26 15.19
N ALA A 387 -1.60 0.09 14.75
CA ALA A 387 -1.39 1.37 14.08
C ALA A 387 -2.21 1.47 12.77
N GLY A 388 -2.35 0.35 12.05
CA GLY A 388 -3.23 0.27 10.87
C GLY A 388 -4.70 0.38 11.20
N THR A 389 -5.16 -0.33 12.23
CA THR A 389 -6.53 -0.25 12.74
C THR A 389 -6.89 1.17 13.15
N GLY A 390 -6.04 1.82 13.95
CA GLY A 390 -6.26 3.20 14.39
C GLY A 390 -6.24 4.17 13.21
N HIS A 391 -5.37 3.96 12.23
CA HIS A 391 -5.36 4.75 11.00
C HIS A 391 -6.68 4.62 10.24
N PHE A 392 -7.19 3.40 10.08
CA PHE A 392 -8.50 3.15 9.45
C PHE A 392 -9.63 3.89 10.18
N LEU A 393 -9.68 3.83 11.52
CA LEU A 393 -10.71 4.53 12.29
C LEU A 393 -10.70 6.05 12.04
N LEU A 394 -9.52 6.67 11.95
CA LEU A 394 -9.41 8.10 11.57
C LEU A 394 -9.87 8.35 10.13
N ARG A 395 -9.50 7.43 9.22
CA ARG A 395 -9.76 7.52 7.79
C ARG A 395 -11.26 7.47 7.45
N VAL A 396 -12.07 6.74 8.23
CA VAL A 396 -13.53 6.67 8.04
C VAL A 396 -14.20 8.04 8.12
N ASP A 397 -13.73 8.91 9.02
CA ASP A 397 -14.35 10.22 9.27
C ASP A 397 -13.70 11.37 8.54
N ASP A 398 -12.41 11.26 8.25
CA ASP A 398 -11.62 12.35 7.71
C ASP A 398 -10.90 11.91 6.44
N LEU A 399 -11.50 12.26 5.29
CA LEU A 399 -10.88 12.00 4.00
C LEU A 399 -9.60 12.81 3.76
N ALA A 400 -9.33 13.84 4.56
CA ALA A 400 -8.04 14.56 4.54
C ALA A 400 -6.92 13.78 5.24
N THR A 401 -7.25 12.73 6.01
CA THR A 401 -6.28 11.71 6.39
C THR A 401 -5.92 10.91 5.12
N PRO A 402 -4.67 10.96 4.64
CA PRO A 402 -4.32 10.31 3.37
C PRO A 402 -4.39 8.79 3.48
N SER A 403 -4.65 8.14 2.35
CA SER A 403 -4.49 6.69 2.25
C SER A 403 -3.02 6.30 2.36
N ILE A 404 -2.72 5.34 3.23
CA ILE A 404 -1.39 4.72 3.31
C ILE A 404 -1.21 3.62 2.25
N LEU A 405 -2.33 3.08 1.75
CA LEU A 405 -2.34 1.97 0.79
C LEU A 405 -2.09 2.41 -0.66
N LEU A 406 -2.24 3.70 -0.92
CA LEU A 406 -1.83 4.38 -2.14
C LEU A 406 -1.34 5.80 -1.77
N PRO A 407 -0.08 5.93 -1.27
CA PRO A 407 0.39 7.19 -0.71
C PRO A 407 0.32 8.36 -1.70
N ASP A 408 -0.07 9.53 -1.17
CA ASP A 408 -0.09 10.80 -1.90
C ASP A 408 -0.96 10.84 -3.17
N CYS A 409 -2.05 10.08 -3.15
CA CYS A 409 -3.01 10.04 -4.24
C CYS A 409 -4.38 10.60 -3.82
N GLU A 410 -5.01 11.27 -4.78
CA GLU A 410 -6.40 11.71 -4.67
C GLU A 410 -7.30 10.74 -5.47
N PHE A 411 -8.42 10.32 -4.88
CA PHE A 411 -9.40 9.41 -5.49
C PHE A 411 -10.64 10.15 -6.02
N GLY A 412 -10.56 11.49 -6.13
CA GLY A 412 -11.68 12.39 -6.45
C GLY A 412 -11.98 12.55 -7.95
N ALA A 413 -12.36 13.76 -8.36
CA ALA A 413 -12.74 14.06 -9.74
C ALA A 413 -11.58 13.83 -10.73
N VAL A 414 -11.92 13.47 -11.96
CA VAL A 414 -10.97 13.22 -13.05
C VAL A 414 -10.04 14.43 -13.23
N SER A 415 -8.74 14.18 -13.22
CA SER A 415 -7.72 15.20 -13.50
C SER A 415 -7.71 15.57 -14.99
N GLU A 416 -7.26 16.76 -15.35
CA GLU A 416 -6.92 17.07 -16.75
C GLU A 416 -5.73 16.19 -17.17
N ALA A 417 -6.01 15.04 -17.77
CA ALA A 417 -4.99 14.12 -18.26
C ALA A 417 -4.15 14.81 -19.35
N SER A 418 -2.83 14.62 -19.32
CA SER A 418 -1.97 15.04 -20.43
C SER A 418 -2.39 14.31 -21.72
N GLU A 419 -2.27 14.98 -22.87
CA GLU A 419 -2.73 14.41 -24.15
C GLU A 419 -2.03 13.08 -24.47
N GLY A 420 -0.76 12.93 -24.10
CA GLY A 420 0.03 11.70 -24.26
C GLY A 420 -0.44 10.55 -23.35
N LEU A 421 -0.78 10.84 -22.09
CA LEU A 421 -1.34 9.84 -21.17
C LEU A 421 -2.72 9.39 -21.64
N ALA A 422 -3.57 10.35 -22.02
CA ALA A 422 -4.87 10.06 -22.58
C ALA A 422 -4.78 9.29 -23.91
N ASP A 423 -3.80 9.59 -24.78
CA ASP A 423 -3.61 8.86 -26.05
C ASP A 423 -3.13 7.43 -25.85
N ALA A 424 -2.14 7.19 -24.98
CA ALA A 424 -1.69 5.84 -24.65
C ALA A 424 -2.86 4.98 -24.10
N PHE A 425 -3.67 5.54 -23.22
CA PHE A 425 -4.85 4.88 -22.67
C PHE A 425 -6.09 4.89 -23.58
N ARG A 426 -6.09 5.66 -24.67
CA ARG A 426 -7.10 5.55 -25.75
C ARG A 426 -6.75 4.43 -26.72
N ARG A 427 -5.45 4.23 -26.99
CA ARG A 427 -4.93 3.08 -27.75
C ARG A 427 -5.03 1.78 -26.95
N PHE A 428 -5.10 1.87 -25.62
CA PHE A 428 -5.56 0.78 -24.77
C PHE A 428 -7.02 0.46 -25.09
N THR A 429 -7.24 -0.60 -25.86
CA THR A 429 -8.57 -1.15 -26.12
C THR A 429 -8.99 -2.08 -24.99
N PRO A 430 -10.04 -1.76 -24.21
CA PRO A 430 -10.57 -2.67 -23.20
C PRO A 430 -11.15 -3.96 -23.80
N ASP A 431 -11.35 -3.99 -25.13
CA ASP A 431 -12.26 -4.90 -25.82
C ASP A 431 -11.62 -5.72 -26.96
N THR A 432 -10.30 -5.90 -26.94
CA THR A 432 -9.73 -7.01 -27.72
C THR A 432 -9.91 -8.30 -26.92
N ARG A 433 -11.04 -8.98 -27.17
CA ARG A 433 -10.98 -10.46 -27.13
C ARG A 433 -9.73 -10.85 -27.93
N PRO A 434 -8.89 -11.77 -27.45
CA PRO A 434 -7.95 -12.39 -28.36
C PRO A 434 -8.82 -13.01 -29.48
N GLU A 435 -8.68 -12.50 -30.71
CA GLU A 435 -8.89 -13.39 -31.84
C GLU A 435 -8.08 -14.64 -31.52
N ALA A 436 -8.70 -15.81 -31.66
CA ALA A 436 -8.15 -17.08 -31.28
C ALA A 436 -6.82 -17.33 -32.01
N ALA A 437 -5.74 -16.74 -31.53
CA ALA A 437 -4.41 -17.27 -31.64
C ALA A 437 -4.49 -18.56 -30.82
N SER A 438 -4.25 -19.68 -31.50
CA SER A 438 -4.04 -20.96 -30.86
C SER A 438 -2.99 -20.77 -29.77
N ALA A 439 -3.46 -20.61 -28.53
CA ALA A 439 -2.64 -20.61 -27.35
C ALA A 439 -2.14 -22.05 -27.22
N ASP A 440 -0.96 -22.30 -27.77
CA ASP A 440 -0.11 -23.31 -27.14
C ASP A 440 0.08 -22.84 -25.70
N PRO A 441 -0.25 -23.66 -24.70
CA PRO A 441 -0.05 -23.29 -23.30
C PRO A 441 1.43 -22.95 -23.12
N LEU A 442 1.69 -21.81 -22.48
CA LEU A 442 3.02 -21.49 -21.95
C LEU A 442 3.51 -22.73 -21.17
N PRO A 443 4.69 -23.26 -21.48
CA PRO A 443 5.18 -24.46 -20.80
C PRO A 443 5.31 -24.18 -19.31
N VAL A 444 4.75 -25.11 -18.54
CA VAL A 444 4.73 -25.16 -17.07
C VAL A 444 6.14 -25.12 -16.48
#